data_AF-A0AAD5ZQU5-F1
#
_entry.id   AF-A0AAD5ZQU5-F1
#
_cell.length_a   1.000
_cell.length_b   1.000
_cell.length_c   1.000
_cell.angle_alpha   90.00
_cell.angle_beta   90.00
_cell.angle_gamma   90.00
#
_symmetry.space_group_name_H-M   'P 1'
#
loop_
_entity.id
_entity.type
_entity.pdbx_description
1 polymer ?
#
loop_
_entity_poly.entity_id
_entity_poly.type
_entity_poly.pdbx_seq_one_letter_code
_entity_poly.pdbx_strand_id
1 'polypeptide(L)'
;MVESQVLIAHRNPDKSINVSQAVLTDDTKHGCGFRSGFEPKVYNSSANYFEDLGMMIIYSKLGIPQWCDSTRCSHVWQVGPGMIDGSFVRHARKLQNFDSRETINMTNGHVSGRRVRALRKAHGILNIAGWGFLLPCGVIAARYFTEFPFKYKYTWFVHIGLQICGYTIGTAGWAIGLSLQSDHFRTFRAHRIIGIIIFGLATLQMLAIFLKPNRDDKYRRYWNIYHHFVGYTVLSLVVINIFKGLAILQPPKSWKHTYISLLTLLGSIVLLLETITWVKFGWINSDFISNLKKLPPPPPPPKMSLPPPAPE
;
A
#
# COMPACT_ATOMS: atom_id res chain seq x y z
N MET A 1 -0.19 -17.82 19.76
CA MET A 1 0.53 -19.08 20.08
C MET A 1 0.85 -19.12 21.57
N VAL A 2 -0.08 -18.70 22.43
CA VAL A 2 0.01 -19.00 23.88
C VAL A 2 -0.72 -20.32 24.06
N GLU A 3 -0.21 -21.17 24.95
CA GLU A 3 -0.72 -22.51 25.25
C GLU A 3 -0.68 -23.50 24.07
N SER A 4 0.07 -23.16 23.03
CA SER A 4 0.27 -24.07 21.90
C SER A 4 1.28 -25.16 22.27
N GLN A 5 0.90 -26.41 22.08
CA GLN A 5 1.79 -27.55 22.26
C GLN A 5 2.55 -27.80 20.96
N VAL A 6 3.88 -27.88 21.04
CA VAL A 6 4.76 -27.87 19.87
C VAL A 6 5.80 -28.98 19.91
N LEU A 7 6.10 -29.51 18.73
CA LEU A 7 7.28 -30.31 18.47
C LEU A 7 8.39 -29.39 17.98
N ILE A 8 9.56 -29.48 18.60
CA ILE A 8 10.72 -28.67 18.25
C ILE A 8 11.84 -29.62 17.83
N ALA A 9 12.19 -29.54 16.55
CA ALA A 9 13.40 -30.17 16.04
C ALA A 9 14.52 -29.12 15.92
N HIS A 10 15.72 -29.48 16.36
CA HIS A 10 16.90 -28.65 16.18
C HIS A 10 18.09 -29.52 15.79
N ARG A 11 19.00 -28.91 15.02
CA ARG A 11 20.27 -29.51 14.62
C ARG A 11 21.37 -28.97 15.51
N ASN A 12 22.10 -29.86 16.17
CA ASN A 12 23.24 -29.53 17.00
C ASN A 12 24.49 -29.27 16.15
N PRO A 13 25.55 -28.64 16.73
CA PRO A 13 26.82 -28.43 16.02
C PRO A 13 27.47 -29.72 15.52
N ASP A 14 27.26 -30.85 16.22
CA ASP A 14 27.73 -32.19 15.85
C ASP A 14 26.89 -32.85 14.73
N LYS A 15 25.95 -32.10 14.14
CA LYS A 15 24.98 -32.54 13.12
C LYS A 15 23.92 -33.52 13.62
N SER A 16 23.90 -33.91 14.89
CA SER A 16 22.79 -34.64 15.48
C SER A 16 21.51 -33.81 15.43
N ILE A 17 20.35 -34.49 15.35
CA ILE A 17 19.04 -33.85 15.34
C ILE A 17 18.25 -34.38 16.52
N ASN A 18 17.80 -33.46 17.36
CA ASN A 18 16.95 -33.78 18.51
C ASN A 18 15.55 -33.25 18.28
N VAL A 19 14.55 -34.09 18.58
CA VAL A 19 13.14 -33.71 18.60
C VAL A 19 12.69 -33.66 20.05
N SER A 20 12.15 -32.52 20.45
CA SER A 20 11.67 -32.26 21.81
C SER A 20 10.22 -31.79 21.78
N GLN A 21 9.53 -31.96 22.91
CA GLN A 21 8.14 -31.56 23.11
C GLN A 21 8.11 -30.40 24.09
N ALA A 22 7.33 -29.37 23.79
CA ALA A 22 7.26 -28.16 24.59
C ALA A 22 5.86 -27.54 24.55
N VAL A 23 5.52 -26.79 25.60
CA VAL A 23 4.37 -25.88 25.61
C VAL A 23 4.86 -24.46 25.51
N LEU A 24 4.30 -23.72 24.56
CA LEU A 24 4.50 -22.29 24.46
C LEU A 24 3.61 -21.59 25.49
N THR A 25 4.19 -20.87 26.45
CA THR A 25 3.44 -20.02 27.39
C THR A 25 3.48 -18.56 26.94
N ASP A 26 2.76 -17.68 27.63
CA ASP A 26 2.87 -16.24 27.38
C ASP A 26 4.29 -15.74 27.68
N ASP A 27 4.92 -16.27 28.73
CA ASP A 27 6.31 -15.99 29.11
C ASP A 27 7.32 -16.34 28.02
N THR A 28 7.05 -17.38 27.23
CA THR A 28 7.88 -17.74 26.07
C THR A 28 7.93 -16.60 25.04
N LYS A 29 6.88 -15.77 24.93
CA LYS A 29 6.92 -14.57 24.07
C LYS A 29 7.86 -13.49 24.61
N HIS A 30 8.18 -13.53 25.89
CA HIS A 30 9.08 -12.58 26.56
C HIS A 30 10.52 -13.09 26.64
N GLY A 31 10.80 -14.31 26.17
CA GLY A 31 12.13 -14.90 26.13
C GLY A 31 12.40 -15.89 27.26
N CYS A 32 11.38 -16.22 28.07
CA CYS A 32 11.49 -17.28 29.06
C CYS A 32 11.49 -18.67 28.40
N GLY A 33 12.00 -19.67 29.13
CA GLY A 33 12.09 -21.05 28.66
C GLY A 33 10.74 -21.71 28.36
N PHE A 34 10.79 -22.85 27.67
CA PHE A 34 9.60 -23.67 27.40
C PHE A 34 9.19 -24.47 28.63
N ARG A 35 7.88 -24.70 28.76
CA ARG A 35 7.35 -25.59 29.80
C ARG A 35 7.23 -27.03 29.26
N SER A 36 7.52 -28.01 30.11
CA SER A 36 7.24 -29.43 29.85
C SER A 36 5.75 -29.75 30.03
N GLY A 37 5.19 -30.60 29.14
CA GLY A 37 3.82 -31.11 29.26
C GLY A 37 3.08 -31.10 27.93
N PHE A 38 3.15 -32.18 27.16
CA PHE A 38 2.51 -32.27 25.84
C PHE A 38 1.33 -33.25 25.91
N GLU A 39 0.14 -32.80 25.51
CA GLU A 39 -1.14 -33.52 25.51
C GLU A 39 -1.85 -33.31 24.17
N PRO A 40 -1.34 -33.91 23.07
CA PRO A 40 -1.68 -35.31 22.76
C PRO A 40 -0.53 -36.31 22.87
N LYS A 41 -0.81 -37.61 22.97
CA LYS A 41 0.28 -38.63 22.94
C LYS A 41 1.01 -38.59 21.60
N VAL A 42 2.33 -38.46 21.65
CA VAL A 42 3.22 -38.45 20.48
C VAL A 42 3.96 -39.77 20.39
N TYR A 43 3.93 -40.39 19.22
CA TYR A 43 4.63 -41.65 18.94
C TYR A 43 5.62 -41.47 17.80
N ASN A 44 6.75 -42.18 17.88
CA ASN A 44 7.75 -42.30 16.81
C ASN A 44 8.17 -40.94 16.22
N SER A 45 8.62 -40.03 17.06
CA SER A 45 9.13 -38.74 16.61
C SER A 45 10.57 -38.86 16.10
N SER A 46 10.80 -38.44 14.87
CA SER A 46 12.13 -38.29 14.29
C SER A 46 12.17 -37.04 13.42
N ALA A 47 13.36 -36.56 13.08
CA ALA A 47 13.51 -35.45 12.16
C ALA A 47 14.77 -35.60 11.31
N ASN A 48 14.66 -35.17 10.05
CA ASN A 48 15.75 -35.18 9.09
C ASN A 48 16.00 -33.77 8.57
N TYR A 49 17.26 -33.45 8.34
CA TYR A 49 17.69 -32.21 7.70
C TYR A 49 18.25 -32.51 6.31
N PHE A 50 17.67 -31.90 5.29
CA PHE A 50 18.08 -32.03 3.90
C PHE A 50 18.93 -30.82 3.52
N GLU A 51 20.26 -30.98 3.49
CA GLU A 51 21.21 -29.88 3.26
C GLU A 51 20.97 -29.19 1.91
N ASP A 52 20.74 -29.97 0.85
CA ASP A 52 20.52 -29.47 -0.52
C ASP A 52 19.30 -28.54 -0.63
N LEU A 53 18.32 -28.72 0.25
CA LEU A 53 17.06 -27.98 0.26
C LEU A 53 17.02 -26.94 1.40
N GLY A 54 17.96 -27.00 2.34
CA GLY A 54 17.94 -26.22 3.57
C GLY A 54 16.69 -26.47 4.42
N MET A 55 16.08 -27.65 4.33
CA MET A 55 14.79 -27.97 4.96
C MET A 55 14.92 -28.98 6.10
N MET A 56 14.11 -28.79 7.13
CA MET A 56 13.93 -29.74 8.22
C MET A 56 12.54 -30.35 8.16
N ILE A 57 12.45 -31.68 8.17
CA ILE A 57 11.19 -32.42 8.18
C ILE A 57 11.09 -33.19 9.49
N ILE A 58 9.98 -33.00 10.20
CA ILE A 58 9.64 -33.73 11.43
C ILE A 58 8.61 -34.79 11.07
N TYR A 59 8.93 -36.04 11.39
CA TYR A 59 8.01 -37.18 11.30
C TYR A 59 7.49 -37.48 12.70
N SER A 60 6.17 -37.57 12.84
CA SER A 60 5.55 -37.86 14.13
C SER A 60 4.15 -38.41 13.95
N LYS A 61 3.75 -39.35 14.81
CA LYS A 61 2.39 -39.88 14.88
C LYS A 61 1.70 -39.30 16.11
N LEU A 62 0.65 -38.51 15.89
CA LEU A 62 -0.13 -37.88 16.96
C LEU A 62 -1.37 -38.71 17.26
N GLY A 63 -1.55 -39.09 18.53
CA GLY A 63 -2.80 -39.68 19.01
C GLY A 63 -3.81 -38.58 19.28
N ILE A 64 -4.91 -38.54 18.54
CA ILE A 64 -5.96 -37.53 18.72
C ILE A 64 -6.72 -37.83 20.03
N PRO A 65 -6.76 -36.91 21.01
CA PRO A 65 -7.50 -37.12 22.25
C PRO A 65 -9.02 -37.13 21.99
N GLN A 66 -9.78 -37.91 22.74
CA GLN A 66 -11.24 -38.01 22.57
C GLN A 66 -11.98 -36.67 22.77
N TRP A 67 -11.42 -35.75 23.55
CA TRP A 67 -11.98 -34.42 23.80
C TRP A 67 -11.66 -33.41 22.68
N CYS A 68 -10.83 -33.77 21.70
CA CYS A 68 -10.38 -32.87 20.64
C CYS A 68 -11.29 -32.96 19.41
N ASP A 69 -11.79 -31.81 18.93
CA ASP A 69 -12.56 -31.73 17.69
C ASP A 69 -11.67 -32.00 16.47
N SER A 70 -11.77 -33.21 15.93
CA SER A 70 -11.01 -33.66 14.74
C SER A 70 -11.38 -32.90 13.47
N THR A 71 -12.49 -32.16 13.45
CA THR A 71 -12.89 -31.37 12.29
C THR A 71 -12.18 -30.02 12.20
N ARG A 72 -11.59 -29.54 13.31
CA ARG A 72 -10.95 -28.21 13.40
C ARG A 72 -9.62 -28.26 14.15
N CYS A 73 -8.64 -28.98 13.63
CA CYS A 73 -7.29 -28.94 14.17
C CYS A 73 -6.56 -27.67 13.70
N SER A 74 -6.21 -26.77 14.63
CA SER A 74 -5.37 -25.60 14.31
C SER A 74 -3.89 -25.98 14.37
N HIS A 75 -3.26 -26.06 13.21
CA HIS A 75 -1.84 -26.33 13.06
C HIS A 75 -1.10 -25.00 12.90
N VAL A 76 -0.03 -24.80 13.68
CA VAL A 76 0.90 -23.68 13.53
C VAL A 76 2.33 -24.20 13.40
N TRP A 77 3.16 -23.49 12.64
CA TRP A 77 4.58 -23.83 12.51
C TRP A 77 5.44 -22.56 12.50
N GLN A 78 6.72 -22.69 12.82
CA GLN A 78 7.69 -21.60 12.73
C GLN A 78 9.09 -22.16 12.46
N VAL A 79 9.94 -21.31 11.88
CA VAL A 79 11.37 -21.58 11.74
C VAL A 79 12.13 -20.39 12.34
N GLY A 80 13.07 -20.70 13.23
CA GLY A 80 13.96 -19.73 13.88
C GLY A 80 15.42 -19.93 13.46
N PRO A 81 16.30 -18.98 13.82
CA PRO A 81 17.71 -19.03 13.43
C PRO A 81 18.53 -20.08 14.21
N GLY A 82 17.98 -20.67 15.28
CA GLY A 82 18.64 -21.73 16.06
C GLY A 82 18.65 -21.42 17.56
N MET A 83 19.69 -21.93 18.24
CA MET A 83 19.93 -21.72 19.66
C MET A 83 21.19 -20.87 19.89
N ILE A 84 21.16 -20.02 20.92
CA ILE A 84 22.31 -19.29 21.45
C ILE A 84 22.33 -19.58 22.96
N ASP A 85 23.48 -19.99 23.49
CA ASP A 85 23.69 -20.28 24.92
C ASP A 85 22.64 -21.25 25.51
N GLY A 86 22.31 -22.31 24.77
CA GLY A 86 21.33 -23.33 25.17
C GLY A 86 19.86 -22.87 25.12
N SER A 87 19.59 -21.65 24.65
CA SER A 87 18.24 -21.09 24.53
C SER A 87 17.83 -20.84 23.09
N PHE A 88 16.57 -21.13 22.76
CA PHE A 88 16.04 -20.91 21.41
C PHE A 88 15.84 -19.42 21.12
N VAL A 89 16.32 -18.99 19.95
CA VAL A 89 16.21 -17.61 19.51
C VAL A 89 14.85 -17.37 18.85
N ARG A 90 14.26 -16.21 19.14
CA ARG A 90 12.99 -15.79 18.56
C ARG A 90 13.09 -15.68 17.03
N HIS A 91 12.13 -16.28 16.32
CA HIS A 91 11.98 -16.14 14.88
C HIS A 91 11.61 -14.70 14.46
N ALA A 92 11.85 -14.36 13.20
CA ALA A 92 11.47 -13.06 12.65
C ALA A 92 9.94 -12.86 12.67
N ARG A 93 9.47 -11.61 12.84
CA ARG A 93 8.03 -11.28 12.83
C ARG A 93 7.59 -10.75 11.47
N LYS A 94 7.71 -11.56 10.41
CA LYS A 94 7.23 -11.22 9.06
C LYS A 94 5.83 -11.77 8.82
N LEU A 95 5.17 -11.31 7.75
CA LEU A 95 3.83 -11.77 7.41
C LEU A 95 3.75 -13.30 7.22
N GLN A 96 4.79 -13.88 6.60
CA GLN A 96 4.91 -15.33 6.38
C GLN A 96 4.91 -16.11 7.71
N ASN A 97 5.54 -15.54 8.75
CA ASN A 97 5.51 -16.13 10.09
C ASN A 97 4.09 -16.10 10.65
N PHE A 98 3.39 -14.96 10.59
CA PHE A 98 1.98 -14.90 11.05
C PHE A 98 1.04 -15.79 10.23
N ASP A 99 1.41 -16.09 8.98
CA ASP A 99 0.69 -16.98 8.07
C ASP A 99 1.01 -18.46 8.26
N SER A 100 1.98 -18.79 9.12
CA SER A 100 2.33 -20.17 9.42
C SER A 100 1.33 -20.78 10.41
N ARG A 101 0.05 -20.72 10.00
CA ARG A 101 -1.11 -21.28 10.70
C ARG A 101 -2.15 -21.74 9.69
N GLU A 102 -2.71 -22.91 9.89
CA GLU A 102 -3.80 -23.47 9.10
C GLU A 102 -4.77 -24.24 10.00
N THR A 103 -6.04 -24.32 9.61
CA THR A 103 -6.96 -25.27 10.25
C THR A 103 -7.16 -26.44 9.30
N ILE A 104 -6.88 -27.63 9.79
CA ILE A 104 -6.99 -28.89 9.07
C ILE A 104 -8.17 -29.65 9.67
N ASN A 105 -9.06 -30.10 8.80
CA ASN A 105 -10.05 -31.09 9.15
C ASN A 105 -9.41 -32.48 8.96
N MET A 106 -9.20 -33.20 10.07
CA MET A 106 -8.51 -34.49 10.08
C MET A 106 -9.37 -35.63 9.54
N THR A 107 -10.68 -35.45 9.38
CA THR A 107 -11.58 -36.49 8.87
C THR A 107 -11.64 -36.52 7.34
N ASN A 108 -11.57 -35.35 6.70
CA ASN A 108 -11.65 -35.23 5.24
C ASN A 108 -10.43 -34.57 4.59
N GLY A 109 -9.42 -34.16 5.37
CA GLY A 109 -8.20 -33.52 4.89
C GLY A 109 -8.37 -32.07 4.42
N HIS A 110 -9.52 -31.43 4.64
CA HIS A 110 -9.76 -30.07 4.17
C HIS A 110 -8.98 -29.01 4.98
N VAL A 111 -8.37 -28.02 4.29
CA VAL A 111 -7.50 -27.00 4.90
C VAL A 111 -8.06 -25.57 4.68
N SER A 112 -8.16 -24.76 5.74
CA SER A 112 -8.88 -23.47 5.71
C SER A 112 -8.04 -22.17 5.58
N GLY A 113 -6.71 -22.23 5.40
CA GLY A 113 -5.83 -21.04 5.33
C GLY A 113 -5.89 -20.19 4.04
N ARG A 114 -6.47 -20.73 2.96
CA ARG A 114 -6.44 -20.13 1.61
C ARG A 114 -7.18 -18.79 1.51
N ARG A 115 -8.25 -18.60 2.28
CA ARG A 115 -9.12 -17.41 2.22
C ARG A 115 -8.40 -16.12 2.61
N VAL A 116 -7.63 -16.13 3.70
CA VAL A 116 -6.91 -14.94 4.19
C VAL A 116 -5.87 -14.47 3.18
N ARG A 117 -5.15 -15.42 2.56
CA ARG A 117 -4.16 -15.14 1.53
C ARG A 117 -4.80 -14.51 0.28
N ALA A 118 -5.98 -15.01 -0.11
CA ALA A 118 -6.74 -14.44 -1.23
C ALA A 118 -7.18 -12.99 -0.94
N LEU A 119 -7.71 -12.72 0.26
CA LEU A 119 -8.12 -11.38 0.67
C LEU A 119 -6.95 -10.38 0.67
N ARG A 120 -5.75 -10.78 1.10
CA ARG A 120 -4.55 -9.91 1.02
C ARG A 120 -4.15 -9.58 -0.41
N LYS A 121 -4.24 -10.56 -1.32
CA LYS A 121 -4.00 -10.31 -2.75
C LYS A 121 -5.05 -9.36 -3.31
N ALA A 122 -6.32 -9.56 -2.98
CA ALA A 122 -7.41 -8.68 -3.39
C ALA A 122 -7.20 -7.24 -2.88
N HIS A 123 -6.86 -7.07 -1.59
CA HIS A 123 -6.51 -5.77 -1.00
C HIS A 123 -5.40 -5.06 -1.80
N GLY A 124 -4.31 -5.76 -2.13
CA GLY A 124 -3.20 -5.21 -2.90
C GLY A 124 -3.61 -4.80 -4.31
N ILE A 125 -4.32 -5.68 -5.03
CA ILE A 125 -4.76 -5.43 -6.41
C ILE A 125 -5.73 -4.25 -6.48
N LEU A 126 -6.73 -4.22 -5.60
CA LEU A 126 -7.73 -3.15 -5.56
C LEU A 126 -7.07 -1.79 -5.26
N ASN A 127 -6.11 -1.73 -4.34
CA ASN A 127 -5.43 -0.46 -4.04
C ASN A 127 -4.47 -0.01 -5.15
N ILE A 128 -3.80 -0.93 -5.85
CA ILE A 128 -2.99 -0.59 -7.02
C ILE A 128 -3.88 -0.06 -8.15
N ALA A 129 -5.00 -0.73 -8.44
CA ALA A 129 -5.92 -0.31 -9.50
C ALA A 129 -6.66 0.99 -9.16
N GLY A 130 -7.25 1.08 -7.97
CA GLY A 130 -8.03 2.24 -7.53
C GLY A 130 -7.15 3.45 -7.23
N TRP A 131 -6.40 3.38 -6.14
CA TRP A 131 -5.60 4.52 -5.69
C TRP A 131 -4.30 4.70 -6.48
N GLY A 132 -3.65 3.60 -6.87
CA GLY A 132 -2.36 3.63 -7.55
C GLY A 132 -2.40 3.94 -9.05
N PHE A 133 -3.57 3.85 -9.70
CA PHE A 133 -3.71 4.04 -11.15
C PHE A 133 -4.83 5.01 -11.52
N LEU A 134 -6.08 4.74 -11.11
CA LEU A 134 -7.23 5.57 -11.50
C LEU A 134 -7.14 7.00 -10.96
N LEU A 135 -6.73 7.19 -9.70
CA LEU A 135 -6.55 8.55 -9.14
C LEU A 135 -5.49 9.37 -9.91
N PRO A 136 -4.25 8.86 -10.16
CA PRO A 136 -3.29 9.54 -11.02
C PRO A 136 -3.83 9.87 -12.41
N CYS A 137 -4.52 8.94 -13.07
CA CYS A 137 -5.12 9.18 -14.38
C CYS A 137 -6.12 10.35 -14.35
N GLY A 138 -6.95 10.42 -13.29
CA GLY A 138 -7.86 11.53 -13.08
C GLY A 138 -7.14 12.87 -12.91
N VAL A 139 -6.00 12.89 -12.20
CA VAL A 139 -5.19 14.11 -12.02
C VAL A 139 -4.52 14.53 -13.33
N ILE A 140 -3.97 13.59 -14.10
CA ILE A 140 -3.39 13.87 -15.43
C ILE A 140 -4.46 14.47 -16.36
N ALA A 141 -5.66 13.88 -16.39
CA ALA A 141 -6.78 14.40 -17.16
C ALA A 141 -7.09 15.87 -16.81
N ALA A 142 -7.28 16.17 -15.51
CA ALA A 142 -7.59 17.52 -15.06
C ALA A 142 -6.45 18.53 -15.33
N ARG A 143 -5.19 18.10 -15.25
CA ARG A 143 -4.05 19.00 -15.44
C ARG A 143 -3.84 19.41 -16.90
N TYR A 144 -3.94 18.46 -17.84
CA TYR A 144 -3.50 18.70 -19.22
C TYR A 144 -4.63 18.88 -20.24
N PHE A 145 -5.87 18.53 -19.90
CA PHE A 145 -7.00 18.53 -20.83
C PHE A 145 -8.10 19.55 -20.48
N THR A 146 -7.92 20.38 -19.45
CA THR A 146 -8.97 21.33 -19.01
C THR A 146 -9.03 22.58 -19.88
N GLU A 147 -7.94 23.34 -19.95
CA GLU A 147 -7.86 24.55 -20.81
C GLU A 147 -6.55 24.58 -21.61
N PHE A 148 -5.44 24.15 -21.00
CA PHE A 148 -4.11 24.17 -21.60
C PHE A 148 -3.32 22.91 -21.18
N PRO A 149 -2.53 22.27 -22.08
CA PRO A 149 -2.34 22.58 -23.49
C PRO A 149 -3.50 22.15 -24.41
N PHE A 150 -4.34 21.21 -23.98
CA PHE A 150 -5.48 20.72 -24.74
C PHE A 150 -6.79 21.13 -24.05
N LYS A 151 -7.77 21.57 -24.83
CA LYS A 151 -9.10 21.89 -24.32
C LYS A 151 -10.05 20.77 -24.68
N TYR A 152 -10.50 20.01 -23.70
CA TYR A 152 -11.51 18.98 -23.88
C TYR A 152 -12.73 19.28 -23.01
N LYS A 153 -13.90 19.38 -23.67
CA LYS A 153 -15.15 19.85 -23.06
C LYS A 153 -15.58 19.00 -21.85
N TYR A 154 -15.25 17.70 -21.86
CA TYR A 154 -15.69 16.75 -20.84
C TYR A 154 -14.63 16.42 -19.79
N THR A 155 -13.50 17.13 -19.74
CA THR A 155 -12.41 16.84 -18.80
C THR A 155 -12.85 16.82 -17.34
N TRP A 156 -13.76 17.72 -16.96
CA TRP A 156 -14.35 17.74 -15.62
C TRP A 156 -15.07 16.42 -15.27
N PHE A 157 -15.87 15.90 -16.20
CA PHE A 157 -16.59 14.63 -16.01
C PHE A 157 -15.63 13.43 -16.01
N VAL A 158 -14.62 13.43 -16.89
CA VAL A 158 -13.59 12.39 -16.92
C VAL A 158 -12.81 12.37 -15.60
N HIS A 159 -12.39 13.53 -15.11
CA HIS A 159 -11.71 13.66 -13.82
C HIS A 159 -12.57 13.09 -12.70
N ILE A 160 -13.81 13.57 -12.54
CA ILE A 160 -14.71 13.11 -11.48
C ILE A 160 -14.98 11.61 -11.59
N GLY A 161 -15.25 11.11 -12.80
CA GLY A 161 -15.51 9.68 -13.02
C GLY A 161 -14.33 8.81 -12.58
N LEU A 162 -13.11 9.19 -12.97
CA LEU A 162 -11.89 8.49 -12.54
C LEU A 162 -11.67 8.60 -11.03
N GLN A 163 -11.93 9.77 -10.42
CA GLN A 163 -11.81 9.94 -8.96
C GLN A 163 -12.84 9.08 -8.20
N ILE A 164 -14.11 9.06 -8.61
CA ILE A 164 -15.16 8.25 -7.97
C ILE A 164 -14.83 6.76 -8.09
N CYS A 165 -14.47 6.28 -9.28
CA CYS A 165 -14.09 4.88 -9.49
C CYS A 165 -12.84 4.52 -8.67
N GLY A 166 -11.80 5.35 -8.74
CA GLY A 166 -10.55 5.15 -8.00
C GLY A 166 -10.76 5.13 -6.49
N TYR A 167 -11.55 6.08 -5.96
CA TYR A 167 -11.90 6.18 -4.55
C TYR A 167 -12.70 4.95 -4.09
N THR A 168 -13.70 4.53 -4.86
CA THR A 168 -14.57 3.40 -4.51
C THR A 168 -13.79 2.08 -4.46
N ILE A 169 -13.02 1.78 -5.52
CA ILE A 169 -12.21 0.56 -5.62
C ILE A 169 -11.14 0.55 -4.52
N GLY A 170 -10.44 1.66 -4.31
CA GLY A 170 -9.43 1.75 -3.27
C GLY A 170 -10.02 1.70 -1.86
N THR A 171 -11.21 2.26 -1.62
CA THR A 171 -11.91 2.13 -0.33
C THR A 171 -12.31 0.69 -0.04
N ALA A 172 -12.78 -0.06 -1.05
CA ALA A 172 -13.04 -1.49 -0.89
C ALA A 172 -11.76 -2.26 -0.55
N GLY A 173 -10.65 -1.95 -1.24
CA GLY A 173 -9.33 -2.48 -0.92
C GLY A 173 -8.92 -2.17 0.53
N TRP A 174 -9.01 -0.91 0.94
CA TRP A 174 -8.72 -0.45 2.30
C TRP A 174 -9.57 -1.14 3.37
N ALA A 175 -10.87 -1.31 3.14
CA ALA A 175 -11.78 -2.01 4.05
C ALA A 175 -11.39 -3.49 4.24
N ILE A 176 -10.98 -4.17 3.16
CA ILE A 176 -10.40 -5.52 3.26
C ILE A 176 -9.11 -5.49 4.08
N GLY A 177 -8.27 -4.47 3.90
CA GLY A 177 -7.06 -4.28 4.72
C GLY A 177 -7.35 -4.13 6.21
N LEU A 178 -8.44 -3.45 6.57
CA LEU A 178 -8.90 -3.33 7.95
C LEU A 178 -9.43 -4.65 8.51
N SER A 179 -10.19 -5.42 7.73
CA SER A 179 -10.72 -6.72 8.18
C SER A 179 -9.63 -7.79 8.33
N LEU A 180 -8.49 -7.60 7.68
CA LEU A 180 -7.29 -8.44 7.81
C LEU A 180 -6.43 -8.11 9.04
N GLN A 181 -6.87 -7.19 9.91
CA GLN A 181 -6.17 -6.90 11.15
C GLN A 181 -6.01 -8.17 11.99
N SER A 182 -4.79 -8.42 12.46
CA SER A 182 -4.51 -9.38 13.52
C SER A 182 -4.17 -8.61 14.79
N ASP A 183 -4.27 -9.28 15.93
CA ASP A 183 -3.91 -8.75 17.26
C ASP A 183 -2.46 -8.23 17.34
N HIS A 184 -1.63 -8.51 16.33
CA HIS A 184 -0.26 -8.04 16.21
C HIS A 184 -0.17 -6.63 15.58
N PHE A 185 -1.00 -5.70 16.07
CA PHE A 185 -1.10 -4.30 15.61
C PHE A 185 0.26 -3.62 15.38
N ARG A 186 1.25 -3.93 16.23
CA ARG A 186 2.56 -3.29 16.23
C ARG A 186 3.40 -3.61 14.98
N THR A 187 3.23 -4.77 14.37
CA THR A 187 4.18 -5.23 13.33
C THR A 187 4.02 -4.51 12.00
N PHE A 188 2.80 -4.07 11.66
CA PHE A 188 2.49 -3.39 10.39
C PHE A 188 1.95 -1.98 10.60
N ARG A 189 2.28 -1.36 11.74
CA ARG A 189 1.72 -0.08 12.21
C ARG A 189 1.87 1.05 11.19
N ALA A 190 3.05 1.18 10.56
CA ALA A 190 3.31 2.27 9.63
C ALA A 190 2.42 2.21 8.37
N HIS A 191 2.32 1.06 7.71
CA HIS A 191 1.47 0.87 6.53
C HIS A 191 0.00 1.14 6.85
N ARG A 192 -0.46 0.68 8.02
CA ARG A 192 -1.82 0.92 8.50
C ARG A 192 -2.11 2.40 8.74
N ILE A 193 -1.24 3.10 9.49
CA ILE A 193 -1.43 4.52 9.81
C ILE A 193 -1.47 5.34 8.52
N ILE A 194 -0.52 5.11 7.61
CA ILE A 194 -0.49 5.81 6.32
C ILE A 194 -1.77 5.49 5.53
N GLY A 195 -2.23 4.23 5.51
CA GLY A 195 -3.49 3.85 4.86
C GLY A 195 -4.73 4.57 5.42
N ILE A 196 -4.81 4.77 6.74
CA ILE A 196 -5.88 5.54 7.38
C ILE A 196 -5.81 7.02 7.01
N ILE A 197 -4.60 7.60 7.00
CA ILE A 197 -4.37 8.99 6.58
C ILE A 197 -4.79 9.18 5.12
N ILE A 198 -4.38 8.26 4.22
CA ILE A 198 -4.77 8.29 2.80
C ILE A 198 -6.29 8.26 2.67
N PHE A 199 -6.98 7.35 3.36
CA PHE A 199 -8.44 7.27 3.31
C PHE A 199 -9.07 8.60 3.77
N GLY A 200 -8.67 9.15 4.91
CA GLY A 200 -9.20 10.42 5.41
C GLY A 200 -8.99 11.58 4.44
N LEU A 201 -7.77 11.72 3.88
CA LEU A 201 -7.46 12.77 2.91
C LEU A 201 -8.17 12.56 1.56
N ALA A 202 -8.32 11.33 1.10
CA ALA A 202 -9.05 11.01 -0.12
C ALA A 202 -10.55 11.27 0.04
N THR A 203 -11.15 10.96 1.20
CA THR A 203 -12.54 11.32 1.51
C THR A 203 -12.72 12.83 1.50
N LEU A 204 -11.78 13.55 2.11
CA LEU A 204 -11.76 15.02 2.12
C LEU A 204 -11.66 15.60 0.68
N GLN A 205 -10.92 14.93 -0.21
CA GLN A 205 -10.89 15.26 -1.65
C GLN A 205 -12.23 14.98 -2.36
N MET A 206 -12.91 13.88 -2.06
CA MET A 206 -14.24 13.60 -2.61
C MET A 206 -15.28 14.63 -2.16
N LEU A 207 -15.23 15.06 -0.90
CA LEU A 207 -16.10 16.11 -0.36
C LEU A 207 -15.84 17.48 -1.01
N ALA A 208 -14.66 17.71 -1.58
CA ALA A 208 -14.33 18.95 -2.26
C ALA A 208 -15.26 19.24 -3.46
N ILE A 209 -15.90 18.22 -4.05
CA ILE A 209 -16.90 18.37 -5.11
C ILE A 209 -18.10 19.19 -4.61
N PHE A 210 -18.60 18.88 -3.41
CA PHE A 210 -19.76 19.57 -2.83
C PHE A 210 -19.42 20.97 -2.31
N LEU A 211 -18.19 21.17 -1.87
CA LEU A 211 -17.71 22.44 -1.31
C LEU A 211 -17.11 23.38 -2.38
N LYS A 212 -17.32 23.08 -3.67
CA LYS A 212 -16.70 23.81 -4.77
C LYS A 212 -17.33 25.20 -4.94
N PRO A 213 -16.60 26.30 -4.71
CA PRO A 213 -17.14 27.65 -4.89
C PRO A 213 -17.41 27.99 -6.36
N ASN A 214 -18.24 29.01 -6.58
CA ASN A 214 -18.47 29.61 -7.90
C ASN A 214 -17.16 30.19 -8.47
N ARG A 215 -17.09 30.34 -9.80
CA ARG A 215 -15.85 30.77 -10.47
C ARG A 215 -15.38 32.16 -10.03
N ASP A 216 -16.33 33.05 -9.74
CA ASP A 216 -16.09 34.46 -9.41
C ASP A 216 -15.90 34.70 -7.91
N ASP A 217 -15.93 33.64 -7.09
CA ASP A 217 -15.77 33.74 -5.65
C ASP A 217 -14.28 33.81 -5.26
N LYS A 218 -13.91 34.76 -4.39
CA LYS A 218 -12.57 34.85 -3.78
C LYS A 218 -12.14 33.54 -3.11
N TYR A 219 -13.08 32.76 -2.57
CA TYR A 219 -12.80 31.47 -1.93
C TYR A 219 -12.37 30.39 -2.93
N ARG A 220 -12.64 30.57 -4.23
CA ARG A 220 -12.22 29.65 -5.30
C ARG A 220 -10.70 29.46 -5.31
N ARG A 221 -9.93 30.52 -5.04
CA ARG A 221 -8.46 30.47 -4.98
C ARG A 221 -7.98 29.58 -3.84
N TYR A 222 -8.51 29.76 -2.63
CA TYR A 222 -8.16 28.95 -1.47
C TYR A 222 -8.56 27.48 -1.66
N TRP A 223 -9.76 27.25 -2.22
CA TRP A 223 -10.20 25.90 -2.57
C TRP A 223 -9.24 25.23 -3.55
N ASN A 224 -8.78 25.93 -4.60
CA ASN A 224 -7.82 25.37 -5.56
C ASN A 224 -6.48 25.01 -4.88
N ILE A 225 -5.94 25.90 -4.03
CA ILE A 225 -4.68 25.66 -3.31
C ILE A 225 -4.80 24.40 -2.44
N TYR A 226 -5.82 24.34 -1.60
CA TYR A 226 -6.05 23.19 -0.72
C TYR A 226 -6.30 21.91 -1.53
N HIS A 227 -7.15 21.95 -2.56
CA HIS A 227 -7.50 20.80 -3.38
C HIS A 227 -6.27 20.21 -4.07
N HIS A 228 -5.44 21.05 -4.69
CA HIS A 228 -4.20 20.61 -5.31
C HIS A 228 -3.18 20.09 -4.30
N PHE A 229 -2.93 20.82 -3.21
CA PHE A 229 -1.94 20.44 -2.21
C PHE A 229 -2.27 19.08 -1.56
N VAL A 230 -3.52 18.92 -1.12
CA VAL A 230 -3.98 17.67 -0.52
C VAL A 230 -4.03 16.56 -1.57
N GLY A 231 -4.43 16.84 -2.80
CA GLY A 231 -4.46 15.86 -3.90
C GLY A 231 -3.07 15.27 -4.19
N TYR A 232 -2.04 16.12 -4.33
CA TYR A 232 -0.66 15.65 -4.54
C TYR A 232 -0.09 14.93 -3.32
N THR A 233 -0.49 15.34 -2.11
CA THR A 233 -0.12 14.64 -0.88
C THR A 233 -0.69 13.23 -0.86
N VAL A 234 -1.97 13.06 -1.22
CA VAL A 234 -2.62 11.74 -1.33
C VAL A 234 -1.89 10.85 -2.32
N LEU A 235 -1.60 11.34 -3.54
CA LEU A 235 -0.88 10.55 -4.55
C LEU A 235 0.49 10.08 -4.05
N SER A 236 1.24 10.97 -3.40
CA SER A 236 2.57 10.66 -2.88
C SER A 236 2.49 9.59 -1.77
N LEU A 237 1.56 9.75 -0.83
CA LEU A 237 1.35 8.78 0.25
C LEU A 237 0.88 7.42 -0.29
N VAL A 238 0.02 7.39 -1.31
CA VAL A 238 -0.44 6.15 -1.96
C VAL A 238 0.76 5.36 -2.51
N VAL A 239 1.66 6.01 -3.25
CA VAL A 239 2.85 5.35 -3.80
C VAL A 239 3.72 4.75 -2.68
N ILE A 240 4.02 5.56 -1.65
CA ILE A 240 4.80 5.10 -0.49
C ILE A 240 4.12 3.91 0.19
N ASN A 241 2.80 3.98 0.36
CA ASN A 241 2.06 2.96 1.08
C ASN A 241 1.92 1.66 0.29
N ILE A 242 1.81 1.72 -1.04
CA ILE A 242 1.82 0.54 -1.91
C ILE A 242 3.18 -0.16 -1.82
N PHE A 243 4.30 0.57 -1.88
CA PHE A 243 5.62 -0.05 -1.70
C PHE A 243 5.80 -0.69 -0.32
N LYS A 244 5.30 -0.04 0.76
CA LYS A 244 5.26 -0.66 2.09
C LYS A 244 4.41 -1.93 2.11
N GLY A 245 3.23 -1.90 1.48
CA GLY A 245 2.36 -3.07 1.35
C GLY A 245 3.02 -4.23 0.60
N LEU A 246 3.71 -3.94 -0.51
CA LEU A 246 4.49 -4.93 -1.27
C LEU A 246 5.65 -5.52 -0.44
N ALA A 247 6.33 -4.69 0.36
CA ALA A 247 7.40 -5.14 1.25
C ALA A 247 6.89 -6.04 2.39
N ILE A 248 5.66 -5.81 2.86
CA ILE A 248 5.00 -6.65 3.86
C ILE A 248 4.52 -7.97 3.24
N LEU A 249 3.85 -7.89 2.09
CA LEU A 249 3.27 -9.06 1.41
C LEU A 249 4.34 -9.98 0.82
N GLN A 250 5.48 -9.42 0.41
CA GLN A 250 6.55 -10.10 -0.35
C GLN A 250 6.00 -11.00 -1.48
N PRO A 251 5.20 -10.45 -2.41
CA PRO A 251 4.72 -11.20 -3.55
C PRO A 251 5.89 -11.55 -4.49
N PRO A 252 5.65 -12.38 -5.54
CA PRO A 252 6.61 -12.57 -6.61
C PRO A 252 7.13 -11.23 -7.14
N LYS A 253 8.41 -11.18 -7.50
CA LYS A 253 9.09 -9.94 -7.94
C LYS A 253 8.33 -9.21 -9.08
N SER A 254 7.57 -9.96 -9.89
CA SER A 254 6.71 -9.41 -10.95
C SER A 254 5.77 -8.31 -10.44
N TRP A 255 5.17 -8.43 -9.27
CA TRP A 255 4.25 -7.40 -8.75
C TRP A 255 4.94 -6.06 -8.54
N LYS A 256 6.14 -6.09 -7.96
CA LYS A 256 6.96 -4.88 -7.78
C LYS A 256 7.38 -4.30 -9.11
N HIS A 257 7.83 -5.13 -10.05
CA HIS A 257 8.20 -4.68 -11.39
C HIS A 257 7.01 -4.08 -12.14
N THR A 258 5.85 -4.73 -12.14
CA THR A 258 4.62 -4.22 -12.77
C THR A 258 4.23 -2.85 -12.21
N TYR A 259 4.28 -2.67 -10.89
CA TYR A 259 3.96 -1.37 -10.30
C TYR A 259 5.00 -0.29 -10.63
N ILE A 260 6.29 -0.63 -10.66
CA ILE A 260 7.34 0.30 -11.11
C ILE A 260 7.12 0.68 -12.58
N SER A 261 6.89 -0.29 -13.47
CA SER A 261 6.61 -0.05 -14.88
C SER A 261 5.37 0.85 -15.07
N LEU A 262 4.33 0.65 -14.25
CA LEU A 262 3.15 1.50 -14.25
C LEU A 262 3.48 2.96 -13.85
N LEU A 263 4.27 3.14 -12.79
CA LEU A 263 4.72 4.48 -12.36
C LEU A 263 5.61 5.15 -13.41
N THR A 264 6.52 4.40 -14.03
CA THR A 264 7.36 4.90 -15.11
C THR A 264 6.52 5.30 -16.31
N LEU A 265 5.52 4.51 -16.70
CA LEU A 265 4.60 4.85 -17.79
C LEU A 265 3.83 6.15 -17.49
N LEU A 266 3.22 6.25 -16.32
CA LEU A 266 2.49 7.46 -15.90
C LEU A 266 3.43 8.67 -15.84
N GLY A 267 4.64 8.50 -15.31
CA GLY A 267 5.67 9.54 -15.26
C GLY A 267 6.13 10.00 -16.64
N SER A 268 6.33 9.09 -17.58
CA SER A 268 6.67 9.40 -18.97
C SER A 268 5.55 10.15 -19.68
N ILE A 269 4.29 9.77 -19.45
CA ILE A 269 3.12 10.49 -19.98
C ILE A 269 3.09 11.92 -19.43
N VAL A 270 3.28 12.10 -18.12
CA VAL A 270 3.34 13.41 -17.47
C VAL A 270 4.48 14.24 -18.06
N LEU A 271 5.68 13.67 -18.18
CA LEU A 271 6.84 14.37 -18.74
C LEU A 271 6.62 14.80 -20.19
N LEU A 272 6.02 13.93 -21.02
CA LEU A 272 5.66 14.25 -22.39
C LEU A 272 4.64 15.40 -22.45
N LEU A 273 3.55 15.29 -21.69
CA LEU A 273 2.50 16.32 -21.66
C LEU A 273 3.02 17.65 -21.12
N GLU A 274 3.89 17.62 -20.12
CA GLU A 274 4.55 18.80 -19.58
C GLU A 274 5.48 19.43 -20.63
N THR A 275 6.27 18.63 -21.35
CA THR A 275 7.12 19.12 -22.46
C THR A 275 6.28 19.81 -23.54
N ILE A 276 5.17 19.19 -23.97
CA ILE A 276 4.23 19.78 -24.93
C ILE A 276 3.65 21.11 -24.40
N THR A 277 3.31 21.15 -23.10
CA THR A 277 2.79 22.34 -22.42
C THR A 277 3.78 23.51 -22.53
N TRP A 278 5.06 23.26 -22.20
CA TRP A 278 6.11 24.28 -22.25
C TRP A 278 6.46 24.72 -23.67
N VAL A 279 6.53 23.79 -24.62
CA VAL A 279 6.78 24.11 -26.04
C VAL A 279 5.66 24.98 -26.59
N LYS A 280 4.39 24.61 -26.36
CA LYS A 280 3.25 25.40 -26.80
C LYS A 280 3.20 26.78 -26.14
N PHE A 281 3.54 26.86 -24.85
CA PHE A 281 3.61 28.12 -24.12
C PHE A 281 4.69 29.04 -24.71
N GLY A 282 5.89 28.49 -24.97
CA GLY A 282 6.99 29.21 -25.61
C GLY A 282 6.63 29.74 -26.99
N TRP A 283 5.99 28.91 -27.83
CA TRP A 283 5.57 29.29 -29.18
C TRP A 283 4.53 30.41 -29.19
N ILE A 284 3.50 30.32 -28.34
CA ILE A 284 2.49 31.38 -28.19
C ILE A 284 3.12 32.68 -27.71
N ASN A 285 4.06 32.61 -26.77
CA ASN A 285 4.73 33.80 -26.25
C ASN A 285 5.66 34.44 -27.32
N SER A 286 6.37 33.64 -28.11
CA SER A 286 7.19 34.16 -29.22
C SER A 286 6.33 34.83 -30.28
N ASP A 287 5.19 34.23 -30.64
CA ASP A 287 4.25 34.81 -31.61
C ASP A 287 3.67 36.12 -31.09
N PHE A 288 3.25 36.16 -29.82
CA PHE A 288 2.76 37.37 -29.16
C PHE A 288 3.79 38.51 -29.18
N ILE A 289 5.04 38.22 -28.79
CA ILE A 289 6.13 39.21 -28.82
C ILE A 289 6.41 39.67 -30.26
N SER A 290 6.38 38.75 -31.23
CA SER A 290 6.60 39.09 -32.64
C SER A 290 5.51 40.02 -33.19
N ASN A 291 4.25 39.83 -32.76
CA ASN A 291 3.11 40.65 -33.16
C ASN A 291 3.14 42.03 -32.47
N LEU A 292 3.54 42.10 -31.20
CA LEU A 292 3.73 43.38 -30.50
C LEU A 292 4.77 44.26 -31.19
N LYS A 293 5.88 43.67 -31.66
CA LYS A 293 6.94 44.41 -32.38
C LYS A 293 6.48 44.96 -33.74
N LYS A 294 5.39 44.44 -34.31
CA LYS A 294 4.81 44.91 -35.58
C LYS A 294 3.80 46.05 -35.41
N LEU A 295 3.39 46.38 -34.18
CA LEU A 295 2.44 47.48 -33.94
C LEU A 295 3.12 48.83 -34.24
N PRO A 296 2.39 49.79 -34.85
CA PRO A 296 2.90 51.14 -35.05
C PRO A 296 3.20 51.82 -33.71
N PRO A 297 4.16 52.77 -33.67
CA PRO A 297 4.47 53.51 -32.45
C PRO A 297 3.21 54.22 -31.93
N PRO A 298 3.07 54.33 -30.59
CA PRO A 298 1.94 55.04 -30.02
C PRO A 298 1.91 56.49 -30.53
N PRO A 299 0.71 57.07 -30.74
CA PRO A 299 0.59 58.45 -31.15
C PRO A 299 1.31 59.36 -30.14
N PRO A 300 1.92 60.47 -30.62
CA PRO A 300 2.56 61.42 -29.72
C PRO A 300 1.55 61.94 -28.69
N PRO A 301 1.98 62.19 -27.44
CA PRO A 301 1.09 62.71 -26.43
C PRO A 301 0.44 64.02 -26.90
N PRO A 302 -0.84 64.25 -26.57
CA PRO A 302 -1.51 65.48 -26.92
C PRO A 302 -0.71 66.67 -26.38
N LYS A 303 -0.47 67.66 -27.24
CA LYS A 303 0.18 68.92 -26.83
C LYS A 303 -0.67 69.53 -25.72
N MET A 304 -0.16 69.56 -24.49
CA MET A 304 -0.76 70.37 -23.43
C MET A 304 -0.70 71.82 -23.89
N SER A 305 -1.84 72.37 -24.29
CA SER A 305 -2.01 73.80 -24.39
C SER A 305 -1.77 74.40 -23.01
N LEU A 306 -0.78 75.28 -22.89
CA LEU A 306 -0.59 76.07 -21.68
C LEU A 306 -1.91 76.79 -21.37
N PRO A 307 -2.36 76.81 -20.09
CA PRO A 307 -3.52 77.58 -19.71
C PRO A 307 -3.30 79.07 -20.07
N PRO A 308 -4.35 79.79 -20.50
CA PRO A 308 -4.23 81.18 -20.84
C PRO A 308 -3.70 81.99 -19.64
N PRO A 309 -2.87 83.02 -19.87
CA PRO A 309 -2.36 83.86 -18.80
C PRO A 309 -3.53 84.53 -18.06
N ALA A 310 -3.39 84.64 -16.74
CA ALA A 310 -4.39 85.27 -15.88
C ALA A 310 -4.60 86.75 -16.30
N PRO A 311 -5.84 87.26 -16.31
CA PRO A 311 -6.10 88.66 -16.59
C PRO A 311 -5.50 89.55 -15.50
N GLU A 312 -4.89 90.67 -15.92
CA GLU A 312 -4.34 91.73 -15.07
C GLU A 312 -5.42 92.45 -14.24
#